data_AF-A0A1C5BDF8-F1
#
_entry.id   AF-A0A1C5BDF8-F1
#
_cell.length_a   1.000
_cell.length_b   1.000
_cell.length_c   1.000
_cell.angle_alpha   90.00
_cell.angle_beta   90.00
_cell.angle_gamma   90.00
#
_symmetry.space_group_name_H-M   'P 1'
#
loop_
_entity.id
_entity.type
_entity.pdbx_description
1 polymer ?
#
loop_
_entity_poly.entity_id
_entity_poly.type
_entity_poly.pdbx_seq_one_letter_code
_entity_poly.pdbx_strand_id
1 'polypeptide(L)' 'MTSRSPGGPLAVHYQRMPLETFLNELLVAGFMLERLIEPRPTPGLRELDETAYNKLHEAPCFLAVRLLRP' A
#
# COMPACT_ATOMS: atom_id res chain seq x y z
N MET A 1 16.91 8.84 4.64
CA MET A 1 15.47 8.50 4.65
C MET A 1 14.80 9.37 5.72
N THR A 2 13.80 10.18 5.36
CA THR A 2 13.12 11.10 6.30
C THR A 2 11.72 10.61 6.59
N SER A 3 11.50 10.11 7.81
CA SER A 3 10.18 9.81 8.36
C SER A 3 9.40 11.12 8.56
N ARG A 4 8.14 11.16 8.11
CA ARG A 4 7.23 12.29 8.38
C ARG A 4 6.12 11.82 9.32
N SER A 5 5.81 12.65 10.31
CA SER A 5 4.72 12.43 11.27
C SER A 5 3.64 13.50 11.06
N PRO A 6 2.36 13.14 10.95
CA PRO A 6 1.27 14.08 11.16
C PRO A 6 1.18 14.35 12.67
N GLY A 7 1.42 15.60 13.09
CA GLY A 7 1.40 15.99 14.50
C GLY A 7 -0.01 15.88 15.08
N GLY A 8 -0.23 14.86 15.92
CA GLY A 8 -1.49 14.62 16.63
C GLY A 8 -1.38 13.38 17.54
N PRO A 9 -2.36 13.14 18.42
CA PRO A 9 -2.33 12.04 19.40
C PRO A 9 -2.30 10.62 18.79
N LEU A 10 -2.56 10.47 17.49
CA LEU A 10 -2.19 9.30 16.68
C LEU A 10 -1.17 9.72 15.60
N ALA A 11 0.08 9.94 16.00
CA ALA A 11 1.14 10.20 15.05
C ALA A 11 1.42 8.92 14.24
N VAL A 12 0.88 8.85 13.02
CA VAL A 12 1.19 7.75 12.09
C VAL A 12 2.52 8.07 11.41
N HIS A 13 3.58 7.36 11.80
CA HIS A 13 4.86 7.43 11.10
C HIS A 13 4.74 6.63 9.80
N TYR A 14 4.95 7.30 8.68
CA TYR A 14 4.99 6.63 7.37
C TYR A 14 6.23 7.04 6.60
N GLN A 15 6.68 6.13 5.74
CA GLN A 15 7.80 6.32 4.86
C GLN A 15 7.36 6.03 3.42
N ARG A 16 7.64 6.98 2.53
CA ARG A 16 7.48 6.76 1.09
C ARG A 16 8.71 6.05 0.57
N MET A 17 8.52 5.01 -0.22
CA MET A 17 9.60 4.29 -0.89
C MET A 17 9.14 3.74 -2.24
N PRO A 18 10.06 3.51 -3.19
CA PRO A 18 9.78 2.75 -4.41
C PRO A 18 9.33 1.32 -4.09
N LEU A 19 8.50 0.73 -4.97
CA LEU A 19 8.08 -0.66 -4.83
C LEU A 19 9.28 -1.63 -4.79
N GLU A 20 10.31 -1.35 -5.59
CA GLU A 20 11.56 -2.12 -5.59
C GLU A 20 12.22 -2.16 -4.20
N THR A 21 12.36 -1.00 -3.54
CA THR A 21 12.94 -0.94 -2.20
C THR A 21 12.09 -1.73 -1.21
N PHE A 22 10.77 -1.54 -1.23
CA PHE A 22 9.84 -2.28 -0.37
C PHE A 22 9.96 -3.80 -0.54
N LEU A 23 9.97 -4.29 -1.78
CA LEU A 23 10.06 -5.72 -2.05
C LEU A 23 11.44 -6.28 -1.67
N ASN A 24 12.52 -5.58 -2.00
CA ASN A 24 13.87 -6.02 -1.66
C ASN A 24 14.07 -6.11 -0.14
N GLU A 25 13.55 -5.17 0.65
CA GLU A 25 13.61 -5.25 2.12
C GLU A 25 12.95 -6.53 2.64
N LEU A 26 11.80 -6.93 2.09
CA LEU A 26 11.11 -8.17 2.47
C LEU A 26 11.89 -9.43 2.06
N LEU A 27 12.40 -9.47 0.83
CA LEU A 27 13.12 -10.63 0.30
C LEU A 27 14.47 -10.85 0.99
N VAL A 28 15.22 -9.77 1.24
CA VAL A 28 16.50 -9.84 1.97
C VAL A 28 16.29 -10.27 3.43
N ALA A 29 15.15 -9.92 4.03
CA ALA A 29 14.77 -10.40 5.36
C ALA A 29 14.39 -11.90 5.39
N GLY A 30 14.47 -12.61 4.26
CA GLY A 30 14.24 -14.05 4.15
C GLY A 30 12.77 -14.44 3.97
N PHE A 31 11.88 -13.49 3.72
CA PHE A 31 10.50 -13.81 3.35
C PHE A 31 10.40 -14.19 1.87
N MET A 32 9.50 -15.11 1.56
CA MET A 32 9.10 -15.40 0.19
C MET A 32 7.82 -14.64 -0.15
N LEU A 33 7.84 -13.86 -1.24
CA LEU A 33 6.64 -13.19 -1.74
C LEU A 33 5.73 -14.20 -2.43
N GLU A 34 4.55 -14.43 -1.88
CA GLU A 34 3.60 -15.40 -2.40
C GLU A 34 2.49 -14.76 -3.23
N ARG A 35 2.11 -13.52 -2.90
CA ARG A 35 1.12 -12.75 -3.66
C ARG A 35 1.31 -11.26 -3.45
N LEU A 36 1.16 -10.48 -4.51
CA LEU A 36 1.03 -9.03 -4.48
C LEU A 36 -0.27 -8.65 -5.19
N ILE A 37 -1.09 -7.82 -4.54
CA ILE A 37 -2.34 -7.29 -5.07
C ILE A 37 -2.31 -5.77 -4.88
N GLU A 38 -2.70 -5.03 -5.92
CA GLU A 38 -3.12 -3.63 -5.82
C GLU A 38 -4.66 -3.61 -5.72
N PRO A 39 -5.25 -3.40 -4.52
CA PRO A 39 -6.69 -3.47 -4.37
C PRO A 39 -7.40 -2.41 -5.22
N ARG A 40 -8.47 -2.83 -5.88
CA ARG A 40 -9.36 -1.94 -6.60
C ARG A 40 -10.54 -1.55 -5.71
N PRO A 41 -11.08 -0.32 -5.84
CA PRO A 41 -12.24 0.06 -5.05
C PRO A 41 -13.45 -0.82 -5.41
N THR A 42 -14.27 -1.11 -4.41
CA THR A 42 -15.48 -1.92 -4.60
C THR A 42 -16.53 -1.15 -5.40
N PRO A 43 -17.48 -1.83 -6.05
CA PRO A 43 -18.57 -1.16 -6.76
C PRO A 43 -19.34 -0.15 -5.90
N GLY A 44 -19.49 -0.40 -4.60
CA GLY A 44 -20.17 0.52 -3.67
C GLY A 44 -19.52 1.89 -3.55
N LEU A 45 -18.20 2.02 -3.80
CA LEU A 45 -17.58 3.35 -3.82
C LEU A 45 -18.08 4.18 -5.00
N ARG A 46 -18.46 3.57 -6.13
CA ARG A 46 -18.99 4.32 -7.28
C ARG A 46 -20.27 5.07 -6.93
N GLU A 47 -21.14 4.46 -6.12
CA GLU A 47 -22.40 5.07 -5.68
C GLU A 47 -22.18 6.24 -4.71
N LEU A 48 -21.14 6.17 -3.89
CA LEU A 48 -20.79 7.20 -2.90
C LEU A 48 -19.98 8.35 -3.50
N ASP A 49 -19.00 8.03 -4.35
CA ASP A 49 -18.09 8.97 -5.01
C ASP A 49 -17.49 8.34 -6.28
N GLU A 50 -18.13 8.62 -7.42
CA GLU A 50 -17.68 8.16 -8.73
C GLU A 50 -16.31 8.73 -9.12
N THR A 51 -15.98 9.95 -8.71
CA THR A 51 -14.68 10.58 -9.04
C THR A 51 -13.56 9.85 -8.32
N ALA A 52 -13.72 9.56 -7.04
CA ALA A 52 -12.76 8.76 -6.28
C ALA A 52 -12.69 7.32 -6.82
N TYR A 53 -13.82 6.71 -7.18
CA TYR A 53 -13.86 5.38 -7.78
C TYR A 53 -13.04 5.29 -9.06
N ASN A 54 -13.20 6.26 -9.97
CA ASN A 54 -12.46 6.31 -11.24
C ASN A 54 -10.97 6.58 -10.99
N LYS A 55 -10.65 7.57 -10.15
CA LYS A 55 -9.26 7.89 -9.79
C LYS A 55 -8.51 6.71 -9.21
N LEU A 56 -9.13 5.96 -8.29
CA LEU A 56 -8.50 4.80 -7.65
C LEU A 56 -8.43 3.56 -8.56
N HIS A 57 -9.23 3.52 -9.63
CA HIS A 57 -9.04 2.54 -10.71
C HIS A 57 -7.85 2.88 -11.61
N GLU A 58 -7.51 4.15 -11.81
CA GLU A 58 -6.35 4.53 -12.61
C GLU A 58 -5.06 4.56 -11.79
N ALA A 59 -5.14 5.01 -10.54
CA ALA A 59 -4.03 5.17 -9.62
C ALA A 59 -4.33 4.49 -8.26
N PRO A 60 -4.11 3.16 -8.15
CA PRO A 60 -4.22 2.45 -6.88
C PRO A 60 -3.34 3.07 -5.81
N CYS A 61 -3.87 3.20 -4.60
CA CYS A 61 -3.15 3.80 -3.48
C CYS A 61 -2.80 2.80 -2.37
N PHE A 62 -3.15 1.52 -2.55
CA PHE A 62 -2.87 0.46 -1.60
C PHE A 62 -2.12 -0.70 -2.25
N LEU A 63 -1.31 -1.37 -1.42
CA LEU A 63 -0.63 -2.61 -1.75
C LEU A 63 -0.97 -3.64 -0.68
N ALA A 64 -1.41 -4.83 -1.08
CA ALA A 64 -1.60 -5.96 -0.20
C ALA A 64 -0.63 -7.08 -0.60
N VAL A 65 0.18 -7.55 0.34
CA VAL A 65 1.13 -8.63 0.10
C VAL A 65 0.86 -9.81 1.02
N ARG A 66 1.07 -11.01 0.48
CA ARG A 66 1.12 -12.25 1.25
C ARG A 66 2.54 -12.78 1.22
N LEU A 67 3.09 -12.96 2.40
CA LEU A 67 4.47 -13.37 2.62
C LEU A 67 4.46 -14.71 3.36
N LEU A 68 5.37 -15.60 2.96
CA LEU A 68 5.67 -16.82 3.69
C LEU A 68 7.02 -16.65 4.37
N ARG A 69 7.10 -17.10 5.62
CA ARG A 69 8.37 -17.31 6.31
C ARG A 69 8.69 -18.81 6.22
N PRO A 70 9.80 -19.18 5.58
CA PRO A 70 10.26 -20.57 5.53
C PRO A 70 10.49 -21.18 6.92
#